data_AF-A0A832QCC1-F1
#
_entry.id   AF-A0A832QCC1-F1
#
_cell.length_a   1.000
_cell.length_b   1.000
_cell.length_c   1.000
_cell.angle_alpha   90.00
_cell.angle_beta   90.00
_cell.angle_gamma   90.00
#
_symmetry.space_group_name_H-M   'P 1'
#
loop_
_entity.id
_entity.type
_entity.pdbx_description
1 polymer ?
#
loop_
_entity_poly.entity_id
_entity_poly.type
_entity_poly.pdbx_seq_one_letter_code
_entity_poly.pdbx_strand_id
1 'polypeptide(L)'
;MKILAVNMGSSSFKFQISEMPSEKLIVNGAVERIGLEDGIIKIKYDDKKVKETMHFKTHESAVEEVLKRLRDYKIIEDIEEIRGVGHRIVHGGPEYTQTTLIDEEVLEKLKKIEDLAPLHNPHANKGIKILMNIFCRVPHFVVFDTAFHQTMEKEAYLYALPYHWYEKHKVRKYGFHGNSHRYVSEHCAKLLNKKTCNLIICHLGNGASITAVKDGKSIDTTMGFTPLAGIPMGTRCGNIDPEIIPYIMKKENLSIEEIMHKLNKESGFLGITGLSSDAREIENGFLEGDEMCTLTVNIYARKIAEVIGGYYV
;
A
#
# COMPACT_ATOMS: atom_id res chain seq x y z
N MET A 1 12.12 -23.32 0.19
CA MET A 1 11.03 -23.26 -0.83
C MET A 1 10.96 -21.85 -1.41
N LYS A 2 10.78 -21.68 -2.73
CA LYS A 2 10.67 -20.35 -3.34
C LYS A 2 9.23 -19.85 -3.26
N ILE A 3 9.00 -18.70 -2.64
CA ILE A 3 7.67 -18.06 -2.54
C ILE A 3 7.68 -16.77 -3.36
N LEU A 4 6.68 -16.60 -4.23
CA LEU A 4 6.48 -15.42 -5.05
C LEU A 4 5.53 -14.45 -4.35
N ALA A 5 6.01 -13.28 -3.93
CA ALA A 5 5.18 -12.19 -3.45
C ALA A 5 4.90 -11.20 -4.59
N VAL A 6 3.65 -10.79 -4.75
CA VAL A 6 3.21 -9.90 -5.84
C VAL A 6 2.37 -8.74 -5.34
N ASN A 7 2.49 -7.61 -6.05
CA ASN A 7 1.67 -6.44 -5.87
C ASN A 7 1.30 -5.90 -7.26
N MET A 8 0.05 -6.11 -7.65
CA MET A 8 -0.49 -5.71 -8.94
C MET A 8 -1.23 -4.38 -8.82
N GLY A 9 -0.74 -3.36 -9.51
CA GLY A 9 -1.35 -2.04 -9.61
C GLY A 9 -2.03 -1.80 -10.96
N SER A 10 -2.61 -0.62 -11.14
CA SER A 10 -3.29 -0.25 -12.40
C SER A 10 -2.36 -0.28 -13.61
N SER A 11 -1.13 0.20 -13.47
CA SER A 11 -0.12 0.27 -14.53
C SER A 11 1.24 -0.32 -14.11
N SER A 12 1.28 -1.14 -13.06
CA SER A 12 2.51 -1.76 -12.59
C SER A 12 2.31 -3.16 -12.02
N PHE A 13 3.37 -3.95 -12.07
CA PHE A 13 3.46 -5.28 -11.48
C PHE A 13 4.77 -5.37 -10.71
N LYS A 14 4.71 -5.41 -9.38
CA LYS A 14 5.90 -5.61 -8.52
C LYS A 14 5.92 -7.04 -8.04
N PHE A 15 7.11 -7.63 -8.01
CA PHE A 15 7.29 -9.01 -7.61
C PHE A 15 8.59 -9.21 -6.83
N GLN A 16 8.59 -10.23 -5.99
CA GLN A 16 9.75 -10.69 -5.23
C GLN A 16 9.69 -12.20 -5.08
N ILE A 17 10.82 -12.88 -5.27
CA ILE A 17 10.96 -14.29 -4.91
C ILE A 17 11.93 -14.38 -3.75
N SER A 18 11.49 -15.06 -2.69
CA SER A 18 12.32 -15.32 -1.51
C SER A 18 12.34 -16.81 -1.19
N GLU A 19 13.46 -17.29 -0.66
CA GLU A 19 13.54 -18.62 -0.11
C GLU A 19 13.04 -18.63 1.33
N MET A 20 12.08 -19.51 1.62
CA MET A 20 11.55 -19.74 2.96
C MET A 20 11.98 -21.11 3.49
N PRO A 21 12.26 -21.26 4.79
CA PRO A 21 12.09 -20.26 5.86
C PRO A 21 13.29 -19.34 6.11
N SER A 22 14.36 -19.39 5.30
CA SER A 22 15.57 -18.58 5.49
C SER A 22 15.37 -17.07 5.26
N GLU A 23 14.24 -16.68 4.67
CA GLU A 23 13.90 -15.30 4.26
C GLU A 23 14.94 -14.70 3.28
N LYS A 24 15.74 -15.54 2.62
CA LYS A 24 16.75 -15.09 1.67
C LYS A 24 16.07 -14.55 0.41
N LEU A 25 16.30 -13.27 0.12
CA LEU A 25 15.87 -12.64 -1.12
C LEU A 25 16.62 -13.26 -2.31
N ILE A 26 15.90 -13.76 -3.30
CA ILE A 26 16.46 -14.32 -4.53
C ILE A 26 16.43 -13.27 -5.65
N VAL A 27 15.26 -12.66 -5.84
CA VAL A 27 15.07 -11.61 -6.85
C VAL A 27 13.98 -10.65 -6.39
N ASN A 28 14.15 -9.37 -6.69
CA ASN A 28 13.07 -8.40 -6.67
C ASN A 28 12.98 -7.66 -8.00
N GLY A 29 11.78 -7.21 -8.35
CA GLY A 29 11.58 -6.52 -9.61
C GLY A 29 10.25 -5.80 -9.70
N ALA A 30 10.13 -5.02 -10.76
CA ALA A 30 8.93 -4.30 -11.11
C ALA A 30 8.83 -4.13 -12.62
N VAL A 31 7.61 -4.28 -13.14
CA VAL A 31 7.20 -3.73 -14.42
C VAL A 31 6.39 -2.46 -14.13
N GLU A 32 6.76 -1.37 -14.78
CA GLU A 32 6.11 -0.07 -14.66
C GLU A 32 5.56 0.34 -16.03
N ARG A 33 4.56 1.23 -16.03
CA ARG A 33 3.98 1.84 -17.24
C ARG A 33 3.37 0.80 -18.19
N ILE A 34 2.75 -0.24 -17.62
CA ILE A 34 1.97 -1.24 -18.38
C ILE A 34 0.83 -0.53 -19.11
N GLY A 35 0.65 -0.85 -20.40
CA GLY A 35 -0.30 -0.21 -21.30
C GLY A 35 0.26 1.02 -22.04
N LEU A 36 1.48 1.44 -21.74
CA LEU A 36 2.18 2.53 -22.44
C LEU A 36 3.29 1.97 -23.36
N GLU A 37 3.69 2.74 -24.37
CA GLU A 37 4.74 2.37 -25.33
C GLU A 37 6.09 2.16 -24.67
N ASP A 38 6.41 2.98 -23.67
CA ASP A 38 7.69 3.01 -22.96
C ASP A 38 7.58 2.40 -21.55
N GLY A 39 7.01 1.20 -21.52
CA GLY A 39 7.03 0.31 -20.37
C GLY A 39 8.46 0.02 -19.87
N ILE A 40 8.63 -0.18 -18.57
CA ILE A 40 9.95 -0.39 -17.97
C ILE A 40 9.94 -1.66 -17.14
N ILE A 41 10.84 -2.59 -17.42
CA ILE A 41 11.12 -3.74 -16.57
C ILE A 41 12.42 -3.52 -15.80
N LYS A 42 12.35 -3.73 -14.48
CA LYS A 42 13.48 -3.64 -13.55
C LYS A 42 13.58 -4.96 -12.81
N ILE A 43 14.75 -5.60 -12.82
CA ILE A 43 15.01 -6.86 -12.11
C ILE A 43 16.35 -6.73 -11.38
N LYS A 44 16.38 -7.10 -10.10
CA LYS A 44 17.63 -7.17 -9.32
C LYS A 44 17.76 -8.54 -8.67
N TYR A 45 18.92 -9.15 -8.87
CA TYR A 45 19.30 -10.49 -8.40
C TYR A 45 20.83 -10.57 -8.38
N ASP A 46 21.44 -11.33 -7.45
CA ASP A 46 22.90 -11.54 -7.36
C ASP A 46 23.74 -10.27 -7.62
N ASP A 47 23.40 -9.17 -6.93
CA ASP A 47 23.98 -7.81 -7.09
C ASP A 47 23.85 -7.15 -8.48
N LYS A 48 23.30 -7.86 -9.47
CA LYS A 48 22.97 -7.32 -10.79
C LYS A 48 21.69 -6.50 -10.74
N LYS A 49 21.65 -5.46 -11.58
CA LYS A 49 20.47 -4.63 -11.80
C LYS A 49 20.23 -4.50 -13.29
N VAL A 50 19.12 -5.03 -13.76
CA VAL A 50 18.66 -4.88 -15.13
C VAL A 50 17.55 -3.83 -15.17
N LYS A 51 17.63 -2.93 -16.14
CA LYS A 51 16.57 -1.97 -16.47
C LYS A 51 16.47 -1.90 -18.00
N GLU A 52 15.32 -2.27 -18.53
CA GLU A 52 15.05 -2.25 -19.97
C GLU A 52 13.71 -1.55 -20.23
N THR A 53 13.62 -0.88 -21.37
CA THR A 53 12.40 -0.22 -21.84
C THR A 53 11.80 -1.05 -22.98
N MET A 54 10.52 -1.39 -22.87
CA MET A 54 9.78 -2.14 -23.89
C MET A 54 8.27 -1.98 -23.70
N HIS A 55 7.50 -2.31 -24.74
CA HIS A 55 6.04 -2.20 -24.69
C HIS A 55 5.39 -3.41 -24.00
N PHE A 56 4.58 -3.15 -22.96
CA PHE A 56 3.76 -4.16 -22.28
C PHE A 56 2.29 -3.84 -22.50
N LYS A 57 1.63 -4.53 -23.44
CA LYS A 57 0.24 -4.24 -23.79
C LYS A 57 -0.73 -4.51 -22.64
N THR A 58 -0.49 -5.57 -21.87
CA THR A 58 -1.37 -6.02 -20.78
C THR A 58 -0.57 -6.49 -19.57
N HIS A 59 -1.21 -6.55 -18.40
CA HIS A 59 -0.62 -7.18 -17.21
C HIS A 59 -0.18 -8.63 -17.45
N GLU A 60 -0.89 -9.37 -18.30
CA GLU A 60 -0.53 -10.74 -18.67
C GLU A 60 0.78 -10.79 -19.44
N SER A 61 0.93 -9.98 -20.49
CA SER A 61 2.19 -9.85 -21.23
C SER A 61 3.37 -9.41 -20.34
N ALA A 62 3.10 -8.57 -19.34
CA ALA A 62 4.12 -8.15 -18.37
C ALA A 62 4.55 -9.30 -17.45
N VAL A 63 3.61 -10.13 -16.98
CA VAL A 63 3.92 -11.31 -16.16
C VAL A 63 4.69 -12.35 -17.00
N GLU A 64 4.25 -12.62 -18.22
CA GLU A 64 4.94 -13.55 -19.13
C GLU A 64 6.39 -13.15 -19.41
N GLU A 65 6.63 -11.86 -19.69
CA GLU A 65 7.98 -11.36 -19.91
C GLU A 65 8.84 -11.47 -18.64
N VAL A 66 8.28 -11.18 -17.46
CA VAL A 66 8.99 -11.40 -16.19
C VAL A 66 9.40 -12.88 -16.05
N LEU A 67 8.49 -13.82 -16.28
CA LEU A 67 8.79 -15.25 -16.18
C LEU A 67 9.85 -15.71 -17.17
N LYS A 68 9.81 -15.18 -18.40
CA LYS A 68 10.85 -15.40 -19.41
C LYS A 68 12.21 -14.91 -18.89
N ARG A 69 12.30 -13.68 -18.37
CA ARG A 69 13.56 -13.14 -17.81
C ARG A 69 14.06 -13.93 -16.61
N LEU A 70 13.17 -14.41 -15.74
CA LEU A 70 13.55 -15.26 -14.63
C LEU A 70 14.22 -16.57 -15.09
N ARG A 71 13.75 -17.15 -16.21
CA ARG A 71 14.38 -18.32 -16.84
C ARG A 71 15.68 -17.98 -17.56
N ASP A 72 15.70 -16.92 -18.36
CA ASP A 72 16.89 -16.48 -19.11
C ASP A 72 18.06 -16.16 -18.17
N TYR A 73 17.76 -15.58 -17.00
CA TYR A 73 18.76 -15.29 -15.96
C TYR A 73 19.04 -16.47 -15.04
N LYS A 74 18.43 -17.64 -15.27
CA LYS A 74 18.58 -18.86 -14.47
C LYS A 74 18.25 -18.65 -12.98
N ILE A 75 17.32 -17.74 -12.70
CA ILE A 75 16.78 -17.50 -11.34
C ILE A 75 15.80 -18.62 -10.97
N ILE A 76 15.06 -19.10 -11.96
CA ILE A 76 14.28 -20.34 -11.93
C ILE A 76 14.58 -21.11 -13.23
N GLU A 77 14.69 -22.43 -13.16
CA GLU A 77 14.71 -23.32 -14.32
C GLU A 77 13.28 -23.66 -14.75
N ASP A 78 12.40 -23.92 -13.78
CA ASP A 78 10.99 -24.24 -13.99
C ASP A 78 10.06 -23.39 -13.12
N ILE A 79 8.86 -23.11 -13.61
CA ILE A 79 7.79 -22.43 -12.85
C ILE A 79 7.38 -23.23 -11.60
N GLU A 80 7.52 -24.56 -11.64
CA GLU A 80 7.21 -25.45 -10.54
C GLU A 80 8.12 -25.22 -9.31
N GLU A 81 9.27 -24.57 -9.47
CA GLU A 81 10.12 -24.20 -8.32
C GLU A 81 9.44 -23.21 -7.38
N ILE A 82 8.51 -22.40 -7.89
CA ILE A 82 7.64 -21.57 -7.06
C ILE A 82 6.68 -22.51 -6.33
N ARG A 83 6.66 -22.46 -5.00
CA ARG A 83 5.83 -23.35 -4.16
C ARG A 83 4.62 -22.63 -3.54
N GLY A 84 4.45 -21.35 -3.83
CA GLY A 84 3.28 -20.57 -3.40
C GLY A 84 3.36 -19.12 -3.85
N VAL A 85 2.21 -18.47 -3.96
CA VAL A 85 2.09 -17.07 -4.40
C VAL A 85 1.31 -16.24 -3.40
N GLY A 86 1.90 -15.16 -2.88
CA GLY A 86 1.25 -14.19 -2.00
C GLY A 86 0.86 -12.91 -2.73
N HIS A 87 -0.42 -12.56 -2.71
CA HIS A 87 -0.99 -11.41 -3.39
C HIS A 87 -1.32 -10.31 -2.41
N ARG A 88 -0.72 -9.13 -2.58
CA ARG A 88 -1.12 -7.95 -1.82
C ARG A 88 -2.49 -7.46 -2.29
N ILE A 89 -3.43 -7.34 -1.37
CA ILE A 89 -4.71 -6.66 -1.57
C ILE A 89 -4.76 -5.42 -0.68
N VAL A 90 -5.19 -4.28 -1.25
CA VAL A 90 -5.24 -3.02 -0.50
C VAL A 90 -6.36 -3.07 0.54
N HIS A 91 -7.56 -3.46 0.14
CA HIS A 91 -8.72 -3.42 1.03
C HIS A 91 -9.37 -4.80 1.19
N GLY A 92 -9.41 -5.32 2.42
CA GLY A 92 -10.04 -6.60 2.77
C GLY A 92 -11.48 -6.48 3.27
N GLY A 93 -11.96 -5.25 3.45
CA GLY A 93 -13.30 -5.01 3.99
C GLY A 93 -13.39 -5.48 5.45
N PRO A 94 -14.60 -5.66 5.98
CA PRO A 94 -14.80 -6.06 7.36
C PRO A 94 -14.57 -7.56 7.61
N GLU A 95 -14.52 -8.38 6.54
CA GLU A 95 -14.47 -9.84 6.66
C GLU A 95 -13.04 -10.39 6.77
N TYR A 96 -12.09 -9.79 6.04
CA TYR A 96 -10.73 -10.32 5.96
C TYR A 96 -9.80 -9.70 7.00
N THR A 97 -9.61 -10.42 8.10
CA THR A 97 -8.80 -10.00 9.25
C THR A 97 -7.40 -10.61 9.28
N GLN A 98 -7.09 -11.53 8.38
CA GLN A 98 -5.81 -12.24 8.32
C GLN A 98 -5.46 -12.64 6.88
N THR A 99 -4.25 -13.17 6.70
CA THR A 99 -3.84 -13.81 5.45
C THR A 99 -4.74 -15.03 5.19
N THR A 100 -5.24 -15.16 3.96
CA THR A 100 -6.23 -16.18 3.60
C THR A 100 -5.79 -16.95 2.36
N LEU A 101 -5.91 -18.28 2.39
CA LEU A 101 -5.74 -19.14 1.23
C LEU A 101 -6.85 -18.84 0.22
N ILE A 102 -6.50 -18.69 -1.07
CA ILE A 102 -7.47 -18.40 -2.12
C ILE A 102 -8.17 -19.69 -2.55
N ASP A 103 -9.50 -19.67 -2.50
CA ASP A 103 -10.41 -20.60 -3.14
C ASP A 103 -11.47 -19.82 -3.96
N GLU A 104 -12.45 -20.52 -4.52
CA GLU A 104 -13.52 -19.91 -5.31
C GLU A 104 -14.37 -18.92 -4.50
N GLU A 105 -14.68 -19.23 -3.24
CA GLU A 105 -15.46 -18.37 -2.36
C GLU A 105 -14.72 -17.05 -2.06
N VAL A 106 -13.40 -17.14 -1.83
CA VAL A 106 -12.54 -15.98 -1.61
C VAL A 106 -12.53 -15.09 -2.85
N LEU A 107 -12.43 -15.65 -4.05
CA LEU A 107 -12.46 -14.87 -5.30
C LEU A 107 -13.78 -14.12 -5.49
N GLU A 108 -14.91 -14.74 -5.16
CA GLU A 108 -16.22 -14.08 -5.22
C GLU A 108 -16.34 -12.94 -4.22
N LYS A 109 -15.88 -13.16 -2.98
CA LYS A 109 -15.86 -12.12 -1.94
C LYS A 109 -14.94 -10.97 -2.29
N LEU A 110 -13.76 -11.24 -2.85
CA LEU A 110 -12.83 -10.22 -3.33
C LEU A 110 -13.46 -9.33 -4.41
N LYS A 111 -14.31 -9.88 -5.28
CA LYS A 111 -15.06 -9.12 -6.28
C LYS A 111 -16.09 -8.18 -5.64
N LYS A 112 -16.75 -8.61 -4.56
CA LYS A 112 -17.77 -7.82 -3.85
C LYS A 112 -17.19 -6.61 -3.10
N ILE A 113 -15.88 -6.58 -2.83
CA ILE A 113 -15.20 -5.50 -2.10
C ILE A 113 -14.29 -4.65 -3.02
N GLU A 114 -14.46 -4.75 -4.34
CA GLU A 114 -13.70 -3.94 -5.30
C GLU A 114 -13.97 -2.44 -5.16
N ASP A 115 -15.20 -2.08 -4.81
CA ASP A 115 -15.68 -0.71 -4.61
C ASP A 115 -15.08 -0.02 -3.38
N LEU A 116 -14.59 -0.78 -2.39
CA LEU A 116 -13.87 -0.22 -1.23
C LEU A 116 -12.50 0.35 -1.59
N ALA A 117 -11.90 -0.09 -2.70
CA ALA A 117 -10.65 0.45 -3.22
C ALA A 117 -10.62 0.35 -4.76
N PRO A 118 -11.43 1.17 -5.47
CA PRO A 118 -11.71 0.99 -6.89
C PRO A 118 -10.48 1.18 -7.79
N LEU A 119 -9.50 1.97 -7.34
CA LEU A 119 -8.23 2.17 -8.05
C LEU A 119 -7.19 1.06 -7.81
N HIS A 120 -7.49 0.09 -6.94
CA HIS A 120 -6.53 -0.91 -6.48
C HIS A 120 -7.06 -2.34 -6.58
N ASN A 121 -8.16 -2.65 -5.89
CA ASN A 121 -8.68 -4.01 -5.74
C ASN A 121 -9.02 -4.67 -7.10
N PRO A 122 -9.67 -4.01 -8.08
CA PRO A 122 -9.94 -4.62 -9.38
C PRO A 122 -8.67 -5.11 -10.10
N HIS A 123 -7.60 -4.31 -10.05
CA HIS A 123 -6.33 -4.66 -10.69
C HIS A 123 -5.62 -5.81 -9.97
N ALA A 124 -5.69 -5.82 -8.64
CA ALA A 124 -5.18 -6.92 -7.82
C ALA A 124 -5.93 -8.23 -8.12
N ASN A 125 -7.26 -8.20 -8.19
CA ASN A 125 -8.11 -9.35 -8.52
C ASN A 125 -7.83 -9.89 -9.93
N LYS A 126 -7.61 -9.00 -10.91
CA LYS A 126 -7.16 -9.40 -12.25
C LYS A 126 -5.80 -10.10 -12.20
N GLY A 127 -4.86 -9.56 -11.43
CA GLY A 127 -3.52 -10.15 -11.25
C GLY A 127 -3.57 -11.54 -10.61
N ILE A 128 -4.44 -11.74 -9.61
CA ILE A 128 -4.68 -13.05 -8.98
C ILE A 128 -5.08 -14.08 -10.04
N LYS A 129 -6.07 -13.76 -10.89
CA LYS A 129 -6.56 -14.67 -11.93
C LYS A 129 -5.46 -15.05 -12.94
N ILE A 130 -4.71 -14.06 -13.42
CA ILE A 130 -3.58 -14.30 -14.35
C ILE A 130 -2.58 -15.27 -13.71
N LEU A 131 -2.17 -14.99 -12.47
CA LEU A 131 -1.17 -15.80 -11.79
C LEU A 131 -1.70 -17.18 -11.40
N MET A 132 -2.98 -17.33 -11.07
CA MET A 132 -3.58 -18.64 -10.79
C MET A 132 -3.61 -19.53 -12.04
N ASN A 133 -3.81 -18.94 -13.23
CA ASN A 133 -3.73 -19.69 -14.48
C ASN A 133 -2.30 -20.19 -14.74
N ILE A 134 -1.30 -19.35 -14.45
CA ILE A 134 0.12 -19.68 -14.66
C ILE A 134 0.63 -20.67 -13.61
N PHE A 135 0.34 -20.42 -12.33
CA PHE A 135 0.80 -21.18 -11.19
C PHE A 135 -0.33 -22.08 -10.63
N CYS A 136 -1.00 -22.82 -11.51
CA CYS A 136 -2.22 -23.57 -11.17
C CYS A 136 -2.01 -24.74 -10.20
N ARG A 137 -0.76 -25.16 -9.95
CA ARG A 137 -0.41 -26.31 -9.10
C ARG A 137 0.01 -25.93 -7.69
N VAL A 138 0.00 -24.64 -7.33
CA VAL A 138 0.55 -24.15 -6.06
C VAL A 138 -0.52 -23.37 -5.30
N PRO A 139 -0.43 -23.27 -3.96
CA PRO A 139 -1.37 -22.46 -3.18
C PRO A 139 -1.15 -20.96 -3.41
N HIS A 140 -2.26 -20.23 -3.53
CA HIS A 140 -2.28 -18.77 -3.60
C HIS A 140 -2.85 -18.20 -2.31
N PHE A 141 -2.28 -17.10 -1.83
CA PHE A 141 -2.72 -16.43 -0.60
C PHE A 141 -2.98 -14.96 -0.86
N VAL A 142 -4.03 -14.40 -0.27
CA VAL A 142 -4.23 -12.95 -0.20
C VAL A 142 -3.75 -12.41 1.13
N VAL A 143 -3.07 -11.26 1.06
CA VAL A 143 -2.51 -10.55 2.21
C VAL A 143 -3.02 -9.11 2.16
N PHE A 144 -3.84 -8.73 3.14
CA PHE A 144 -4.56 -7.45 3.13
C PHE A 144 -3.83 -6.38 3.92
N ASP A 145 -3.70 -5.18 3.36
CA ASP A 145 -3.14 -4.03 4.10
C ASP A 145 -4.01 -3.58 5.29
N THR A 146 -5.29 -3.97 5.28
CA THR A 146 -6.29 -3.64 6.31
C THR A 146 -6.35 -4.67 7.45
N ALA A 147 -5.77 -5.86 7.28
CA ALA A 147 -5.94 -7.00 8.19
C ALA A 147 -5.38 -6.73 9.59
N PHE A 148 -4.16 -6.19 9.69
CA PHE A 148 -3.51 -5.91 10.98
C PHE A 148 -4.34 -4.97 11.88
N HIS A 149 -5.07 -4.06 11.25
CA HIS A 149 -5.88 -3.04 11.92
C HIS A 149 -7.27 -3.55 12.34
N GLN A 150 -7.65 -4.79 12.01
CA GLN A 150 -8.93 -5.37 12.45
C GLN A 150 -8.99 -5.67 13.95
N THR A 151 -7.89 -5.43 14.67
CA THR A 151 -7.83 -5.49 16.14
C THR A 151 -8.26 -4.20 16.84
N MET A 152 -8.56 -3.12 16.10
CA MET A 152 -9.10 -1.89 16.66
C MET A 152 -10.50 -2.12 17.25
N GLU A 153 -10.72 -1.61 18.46
CA GLU A 153 -12.04 -1.59 19.11
C GLU A 153 -12.96 -0.50 18.50
N LYS A 154 -14.27 -0.58 18.79
CA LYS A 154 -15.31 0.27 18.18
C LYS A 154 -15.00 1.76 18.28
N GLU A 155 -14.51 2.20 19.44
CA GLU A 155 -14.13 3.58 19.73
C GLU A 155 -13.02 4.10 18.81
N ALA A 156 -12.12 3.23 18.32
CA ALA A 156 -11.01 3.63 17.46
C ALA A 156 -11.41 3.67 15.98
N TYR A 157 -12.40 2.85 15.56
CA TYR A 157 -12.77 2.73 14.15
C TYR A 157 -14.08 3.39 13.75
N LEU A 158 -14.99 3.65 14.68
CA LEU A 158 -16.23 4.35 14.35
C LEU A 158 -15.96 5.85 14.21
N TYR A 159 -16.43 6.42 13.11
CA TYR A 159 -16.53 7.87 12.99
C TYR A 159 -17.77 8.36 13.74
N ALA A 160 -17.71 9.58 14.26
CA ALA A 160 -18.86 10.29 14.83
C ALA A 160 -19.82 10.77 13.72
N LEU A 161 -20.29 9.82 12.90
CA LEU A 161 -21.19 9.99 11.78
C LEU A 161 -22.51 9.24 12.07
N PRO A 162 -23.58 9.45 11.27
CA PRO A 162 -24.80 8.67 11.43
C PRO A 162 -24.52 7.16 11.46
N TYR A 163 -24.85 6.51 12.57
CA TYR A 163 -24.44 5.12 12.83
C TYR A 163 -24.92 4.13 11.75
N HIS A 164 -26.06 4.40 11.13
CA HIS A 164 -26.61 3.58 10.05
C HIS A 164 -25.68 3.50 8.82
N TRP A 165 -24.75 4.43 8.61
CA TRP A 165 -23.72 4.33 7.56
C TRP A 165 -22.71 3.22 7.85
N TYR A 166 -22.35 3.02 9.12
CA TYR A 166 -21.57 1.87 9.52
C TYR A 166 -22.40 0.58 9.35
N GLU A 167 -23.65 0.56 9.82
CA GLU A 167 -24.47 -0.66 9.76
C GLU A 167 -24.70 -1.14 8.32
N LYS A 168 -25.10 -0.22 7.43
CA LYS A 168 -25.49 -0.51 6.05
C LYS A 168 -24.32 -0.57 5.08
N HIS A 169 -23.36 0.35 5.20
CA HIS A 169 -22.29 0.54 4.22
C HIS A 169 -20.90 0.22 4.77
N LYS A 170 -20.79 -0.18 6.04
CA LYS A 170 -19.52 -0.50 6.69
C LYS A 170 -18.52 0.67 6.60
N VAL A 171 -19.03 1.90 6.68
CA VAL A 171 -18.19 3.11 6.82
C VAL A 171 -17.53 3.09 8.19
N ARG A 172 -16.23 2.85 8.21
CA ARG A 172 -15.37 2.80 9.40
C ARG A 172 -13.92 3.08 9.03
N LYS A 173 -13.08 3.32 10.03
CA LYS A 173 -11.63 3.22 9.87
C LYS A 173 -11.26 1.77 9.56
N TYR A 174 -10.54 1.57 8.46
CA TYR A 174 -9.92 0.29 8.13
C TYR A 174 -8.42 0.32 8.34
N GLY A 175 -7.77 1.44 8.03
CA GLY A 175 -6.31 1.56 8.10
C GLY A 175 -5.60 0.81 6.97
N PHE A 176 -4.40 1.26 6.59
CA PHE A 176 -3.58 0.60 5.56
C PHE A 176 -2.12 0.59 5.98
N HIS A 177 -1.28 -0.01 5.14
CA HIS A 177 0.10 -0.38 5.49
C HIS A 177 0.20 -1.38 6.65
N GLY A 178 -0.88 -2.10 6.95
CA GLY A 178 -0.93 -3.07 8.05
C GLY A 178 0.13 -4.17 7.93
N ASN A 179 0.51 -4.57 6.72
CA ASN A 179 1.62 -5.51 6.51
C ASN A 179 2.97 -4.95 6.99
N SER A 180 3.24 -3.66 6.72
CA SER A 180 4.46 -3.00 7.19
C SER A 180 4.43 -2.81 8.70
N HIS A 181 3.30 -2.36 9.25
CA HIS A 181 3.15 -2.15 10.69
C HIS A 181 3.29 -3.45 11.48
N ARG A 182 2.64 -4.52 11.00
CA ARG A 182 2.78 -5.87 11.57
C ARG A 182 4.23 -6.33 11.55
N TYR A 183 4.90 -6.25 10.40
CA TYR A 183 6.30 -6.66 10.26
C TYR A 183 7.21 -5.92 11.24
N VAL A 184 7.12 -4.58 11.28
CA VAL A 184 7.96 -3.77 12.19
C VAL A 184 7.63 -4.08 13.64
N SER A 185 6.35 -4.26 14.00
CA SER A 185 5.94 -4.62 15.36
C SER A 185 6.57 -5.93 15.81
N GLU A 186 6.44 -6.98 15.00
CA GLU A 186 6.98 -8.31 15.29
C GLU A 186 8.52 -8.29 15.32
N HIS A 187 9.14 -7.57 14.39
CA HIS A 187 10.60 -7.43 14.31
C HIS A 187 11.17 -6.70 15.54
N CYS A 188 10.55 -5.60 15.96
CA CYS A 188 10.94 -4.89 17.19
C CYS A 188 10.79 -5.77 18.43
N ALA A 189 9.71 -6.56 18.53
CA ALA A 189 9.53 -7.50 19.63
C ALA A 189 10.66 -8.54 19.68
N LYS A 190 11.05 -9.11 18.53
CA LYS A 190 12.22 -10.01 18.41
C LYS A 190 13.52 -9.32 18.85
N LEU A 191 13.82 -8.13 18.34
CA LEU A 191 15.03 -7.38 18.69
C LEU A 191 15.13 -7.06 20.19
N LEU A 192 13.99 -6.82 20.83
CA LEU A 192 13.91 -6.52 22.26
C LEU A 192 13.80 -7.78 23.13
N ASN A 193 13.86 -8.99 22.54
CA ASN A 193 13.65 -10.26 23.22
C ASN A 193 12.33 -10.30 24.03
N LYS A 194 11.26 -9.74 23.46
CA LYS A 194 9.92 -9.72 24.04
C LYS A 194 8.93 -10.51 23.19
N LYS A 195 7.87 -11.03 23.82
CA LYS A 195 6.76 -11.67 23.10
C LYS A 195 5.97 -10.66 22.28
N THR A 196 5.72 -9.48 22.85
CA THR A 196 4.98 -8.37 22.26
C THR A 196 5.56 -7.04 22.75
N CYS A 197 5.27 -5.94 22.04
CA CYS A 197 5.69 -4.59 22.42
C CYS A 197 4.55 -3.59 22.25
N ASN A 198 4.60 -2.54 23.06
CA ASN A 198 3.80 -1.33 22.84
C ASN A 198 4.66 -0.36 22.03
N LEU A 199 4.17 0.04 20.87
CA LEU A 199 4.93 0.79 19.87
C LEU A 199 4.05 1.84 19.23
N ILE A 200 4.66 2.96 18.85
CA ILE A 200 4.11 3.87 17.85
C ILE A 200 4.98 3.70 16.61
N ILE A 201 4.39 3.16 15.54
CA ILE A 201 5.12 2.81 14.32
C ILE A 201 4.82 3.84 13.25
N CYS A 202 5.86 4.51 12.75
CA CYS A 202 5.77 5.52 11.70
C CYS A 202 6.20 4.92 10.36
N HIS A 203 5.25 4.50 9.53
CA HIS A 203 5.52 4.12 8.15
C HIS A 203 5.49 5.39 7.29
N LEU A 204 6.66 5.94 6.98
CA LEU A 204 6.81 7.23 6.29
C LEU A 204 7.38 7.02 4.88
N GLY A 205 6.49 6.87 3.90
CA GLY A 205 6.83 6.81 2.47
C GLY A 205 6.03 7.83 1.67
N ASN A 206 5.92 7.63 0.34
CA ASN A 206 5.06 8.49 -0.49
C ASN A 206 3.58 8.41 -0.07
N GLY A 207 3.13 7.23 0.39
CA GLY A 207 2.01 7.11 1.31
C GLY A 207 2.54 6.97 2.72
N ALA A 208 1.93 7.66 3.70
CA ALA A 208 2.42 7.67 5.07
C ALA A 208 1.30 7.38 6.08
N SER A 209 1.62 6.62 7.12
CA SER A 209 0.68 6.27 8.19
C SER A 209 1.42 5.99 9.48
N ILE A 210 0.79 6.35 10.60
CA ILE A 210 1.30 6.05 11.93
C ILE A 210 0.30 5.12 12.62
N THR A 211 0.78 4.14 13.39
CA THR A 211 -0.07 3.16 14.06
C THR A 211 0.35 2.99 15.51
N ALA A 212 -0.62 3.06 16.41
CA ALA A 212 -0.47 2.68 17.81
C ALA A 212 -0.66 1.17 17.92
N VAL A 213 0.35 0.50 18.47
CA VAL A 213 0.35 -0.93 18.72
C VAL A 213 0.45 -1.16 20.22
N LYS A 214 -0.46 -1.97 20.77
CA LYS A 214 -0.45 -2.41 22.17
C LYS A 214 -0.50 -3.93 22.21
N ASP A 215 0.46 -4.53 22.91
CA ASP A 215 0.61 -5.99 23.02
C ASP A 215 0.60 -6.70 21.64
N GLY A 216 1.26 -6.09 20.64
CA GLY A 216 1.33 -6.63 19.28
C GLY A 216 0.05 -6.47 18.45
N LYS A 217 -0.98 -5.80 18.98
CA LYS A 217 -2.25 -5.52 18.29
C LYS A 217 -2.34 -4.04 17.90
N SER A 218 -2.87 -3.76 16.71
CA SER A 218 -3.15 -2.39 16.27
C SER A 218 -4.35 -1.85 17.04
N ILE A 219 -4.14 -0.84 17.88
CA ILE A 219 -5.24 -0.21 18.63
C ILE A 219 -5.75 1.08 17.98
N ASP A 220 -4.92 1.75 17.19
CA ASP A 220 -5.33 2.88 16.35
C ASP A 220 -4.36 3.09 15.17
N THR A 221 -4.81 3.74 14.11
CA THR A 221 -4.00 4.12 12.95
C THR A 221 -4.51 5.41 12.29
N THR A 222 -3.62 6.14 11.64
CA THR A 222 -3.95 7.45 11.07
C THR A 222 -4.79 7.36 9.81
N MET A 223 -4.59 6.32 9.00
CA MET A 223 -5.37 6.13 7.80
C MET A 223 -6.80 5.66 8.12
N GLY A 224 -7.74 6.11 7.30
CA GLY A 224 -9.16 6.08 7.60
C GLY A 224 -9.92 4.94 6.93
N PHE A 225 -11.13 5.29 6.48
CA PHE A 225 -11.88 4.54 5.48
C PHE A 225 -11.09 4.39 4.18
N THR A 226 -10.32 5.42 3.80
CA THR A 226 -9.42 5.41 2.65
C THR A 226 -7.99 5.80 3.05
N PRO A 227 -6.98 5.55 2.18
CA PRO A 227 -5.61 6.00 2.40
C PRO A 227 -5.40 7.53 2.32
N LEU A 228 -6.47 8.31 2.13
CA LEU A 228 -6.40 9.78 2.08
C LEU A 228 -6.24 10.38 3.48
N ALA A 229 -6.94 9.83 4.47
CA ALA A 229 -6.90 10.31 5.84
C ALA A 229 -5.54 10.06 6.51
N GLY A 230 -5.22 10.88 7.51
CA GLY A 230 -4.01 10.80 8.32
C GLY A 230 -3.14 12.03 8.20
N ILE A 231 -1.83 11.83 8.14
CA ILE A 231 -0.85 12.91 7.96
C ILE A 231 -0.72 13.29 6.47
N PRO A 232 -0.23 14.51 6.14
CA PRO A 232 0.10 14.87 4.77
C PRO A 232 1.08 13.86 4.15
N MET A 233 0.96 13.60 2.85
CA MET A 233 1.82 12.63 2.15
C MET A 233 2.43 13.28 0.90
N GLY A 234 3.04 12.50 -0.01
CA GLY A 234 3.66 13.08 -1.22
C GLY A 234 2.67 13.86 -2.09
N THR A 235 1.50 13.29 -2.37
CA THR A 235 0.43 13.94 -3.16
C THR A 235 -0.94 14.02 -2.48
N ARG A 236 -1.06 13.48 -1.26
CA ARG A 236 -2.33 13.39 -0.54
C ARG A 236 -2.40 14.42 0.58
N CYS A 237 -3.56 15.05 0.76
CA CYS A 237 -3.73 16.11 1.74
C CYS A 237 -3.63 15.64 3.20
N GLY A 238 -3.98 14.38 3.51
CA GLY A 238 -4.16 13.95 4.89
C GLY A 238 -5.50 14.45 5.46
N ASN A 239 -5.57 14.60 6.78
CA ASN A 239 -6.75 15.14 7.44
C ASN A 239 -6.88 16.65 7.20
N ILE A 240 -8.08 17.06 6.77
CA ILE A 240 -8.49 18.46 6.58
C ILE A 240 -9.90 18.66 7.14
N ASP A 241 -10.32 19.91 7.29
CA ASP A 241 -11.70 20.25 7.60
C ASP A 241 -12.63 19.81 6.44
N PRO A 242 -13.66 18.97 6.70
CA PRO A 242 -14.60 18.52 5.67
C PRO A 242 -15.32 19.66 4.92
N GLU A 243 -15.54 20.83 5.54
CA GLU A 243 -16.21 21.97 4.91
C GLU A 243 -15.36 22.67 3.84
N ILE A 244 -14.04 22.42 3.81
CA ILE A 244 -13.17 22.91 2.75
C ILE A 244 -13.58 22.32 1.39
N ILE A 245 -14.06 21.07 1.36
CA ILE A 245 -14.43 20.38 0.13
C ILE A 245 -15.56 21.12 -0.61
N PRO A 246 -16.78 21.28 -0.05
CA PRO A 246 -17.84 22.01 -0.74
C PRO A 246 -17.51 23.50 -0.94
N TYR A 247 -16.73 24.11 -0.04
CA TYR A 247 -16.31 25.50 -0.19
C TYR A 247 -15.45 25.71 -1.45
N ILE A 248 -14.39 24.90 -1.63
CA ILE A 248 -13.50 24.99 -2.80
C ILE A 248 -14.22 24.55 -4.07
N MET A 249 -15.01 23.47 -4.03
CA MET A 249 -15.81 23.05 -5.18
C MET A 249 -16.68 24.19 -5.71
N LYS A 250 -17.33 24.94 -4.82
CA LYS A 250 -18.16 26.09 -5.21
C LYS A 250 -17.34 27.26 -5.76
N LYS A 251 -16.15 27.52 -5.20
CA LYS A 251 -15.29 28.65 -5.60
C LYS A 251 -14.60 28.42 -6.94
N GLU A 252 -14.19 27.19 -7.20
CA GLU A 252 -13.46 26.81 -8.41
C GLU A 252 -14.33 26.08 -9.45
N ASN A 253 -15.64 25.92 -9.16
CA ASN A 253 -16.60 25.21 -10.01
C ASN A 253 -16.15 23.78 -10.35
N LEU A 254 -15.70 23.05 -9.32
CA LEU A 254 -15.21 21.68 -9.46
C LEU A 254 -16.32 20.66 -9.19
N SER A 255 -16.30 19.58 -9.97
CA SER A 255 -17.00 18.34 -9.69
C SER A 255 -16.41 17.61 -8.48
N ILE A 256 -17.15 16.61 -7.97
CA ILE A 256 -16.67 15.76 -6.89
C ILE A 256 -15.45 14.94 -7.33
N GLU A 257 -15.42 14.50 -8.58
CA GLU A 257 -14.29 13.76 -9.15
C GLU A 257 -13.03 14.63 -9.22
N GLU A 258 -13.16 15.89 -9.64
CA GLU A 258 -12.05 16.84 -9.75
C GLU A 258 -11.47 17.20 -8.38
N ILE A 259 -12.30 17.54 -7.38
CA ILE A 259 -11.78 17.84 -6.04
C ILE A 259 -11.14 16.59 -5.42
N MET A 260 -11.73 15.40 -5.59
CA MET A 260 -11.16 14.16 -5.08
C MET A 260 -9.84 13.82 -5.76
N HIS A 261 -9.70 14.14 -7.05
CA HIS A 261 -8.42 14.08 -7.75
C HIS A 261 -7.39 15.01 -7.12
N LYS A 262 -7.73 16.29 -6.93
CA LYS A 262 -6.84 17.29 -6.32
C LYS A 262 -6.37 16.86 -4.92
N LEU A 263 -7.28 16.38 -4.08
CA LEU A 263 -6.96 15.90 -2.73
C LEU A 263 -6.03 14.67 -2.72
N ASN A 264 -6.07 13.83 -3.76
CA ASN A 264 -5.28 12.59 -3.84
C ASN A 264 -3.97 12.73 -4.65
N LYS A 265 -3.91 13.67 -5.59
CA LYS A 265 -2.88 13.73 -6.63
C LYS A 265 -2.16 15.07 -6.73
N GLU A 266 -2.76 16.16 -6.26
CA GLU A 266 -2.22 17.52 -6.37
C GLU A 266 -2.02 18.19 -5.00
N SER A 267 -2.16 17.44 -3.90
CA SER A 267 -2.04 17.94 -2.53
C SER A 267 -0.73 17.50 -1.87
N GLY A 268 -0.64 17.57 -0.54
CA GLY A 268 0.53 17.05 0.19
C GLY A 268 1.80 17.87 -0.08
N PHE A 269 2.94 17.20 -0.14
CA PHE A 269 4.23 17.86 -0.43
C PHE A 269 4.22 18.57 -1.78
N LEU A 270 3.65 17.92 -2.80
CA LEU A 270 3.50 18.51 -4.12
C LEU A 270 2.63 19.76 -4.10
N GLY A 271 1.48 19.71 -3.41
CA GLY A 271 0.56 20.83 -3.36
C GLY A 271 1.10 22.04 -2.62
N ILE A 272 1.93 21.84 -1.60
CA ILE A 272 2.55 22.95 -0.85
C ILE A 272 3.73 23.51 -1.64
N THR A 273 4.64 22.66 -2.11
CA THR A 273 5.88 23.13 -2.76
C THR A 273 5.69 23.55 -4.20
N GLY A 274 4.75 22.95 -4.93
CA GLY A 274 4.68 23.02 -6.38
C GLY A 274 5.85 22.34 -7.10
N LEU A 275 6.76 21.69 -6.36
CA LEU A 275 8.00 21.11 -6.89
C LEU A 275 7.86 19.60 -7.11
N SER A 276 7.65 18.85 -6.03
CA SER A 276 7.76 17.40 -6.07
C SER A 276 6.93 16.72 -5.00
N SER A 277 6.58 15.47 -5.27
CA SER A 277 6.02 14.55 -4.27
C SER A 277 7.08 13.68 -3.60
N ASP A 278 8.33 13.72 -4.09
CA ASP A 278 9.43 12.93 -3.58
C ASP A 278 10.06 13.61 -2.36
N ALA A 279 9.96 12.96 -1.19
CA ALA A 279 10.49 13.48 0.06
C ALA A 279 12.00 13.79 0.01
N ARG A 280 12.76 13.11 -0.86
CA ARG A 280 14.20 13.36 -1.02
C ARG A 280 14.48 14.71 -1.68
N GLU A 281 13.65 15.10 -2.65
CA GLU A 281 13.76 16.41 -3.29
C GLU A 281 13.34 17.52 -2.32
N ILE A 282 12.30 17.27 -1.52
CA ILE A 282 11.88 18.19 -0.45
C ILE A 282 12.97 18.35 0.62
N GLU A 283 13.61 17.26 1.04
CA GLU A 283 14.71 17.29 2.01
C GLU A 283 15.91 18.07 1.47
N ASN A 284 16.30 17.87 0.22
CA ASN A 284 17.37 18.64 -0.41
C ASN A 284 17.04 20.14 -0.44
N GLY A 285 15.83 20.51 -0.87
CA GLY A 285 15.40 21.91 -0.87
C GLY A 285 15.39 22.52 0.54
N PHE A 286 14.96 21.76 1.55
CA PHE A 286 15.04 22.19 2.95
C PHE A 286 16.50 22.45 3.40
N LEU A 287 17.42 21.54 3.07
CA LEU A 287 18.85 21.69 3.39
C LEU A 287 19.51 22.86 2.66
N GLU A 288 19.02 23.20 1.47
CA GLU A 288 19.44 24.37 0.69
C GLU A 288 18.78 25.68 1.14
N GLY A 289 17.80 25.62 2.05
CA GLY A 289 17.10 26.78 2.60
C GLY A 289 15.90 27.27 1.78
N ASP A 290 15.35 26.45 0.88
CA ASP A 290 14.11 26.77 0.17
C ASP A 290 12.94 26.94 1.16
N GLU A 291 12.22 28.05 1.03
CA GLU A 291 11.17 28.44 1.98
C GLU A 291 9.98 27.46 1.96
N MET A 292 9.58 27.00 0.77
CA MET A 292 8.42 26.13 0.63
C MET A 292 8.72 24.70 1.06
N CYS A 293 9.93 24.21 0.80
CA CYS A 293 10.41 22.93 1.31
C CYS A 293 10.53 22.97 2.85
N THR A 294 11.06 24.07 3.40
CA THR A 294 11.13 24.28 4.85
C THR A 294 9.76 24.29 5.50
N LEU A 295 8.81 25.02 4.92
CA LEU A 295 7.42 25.02 5.39
C LEU A 295 6.82 23.61 5.35
N THR A 296 7.04 22.88 4.26
CA THR A 296 6.52 21.52 4.07
C THR A 296 7.08 20.54 5.11
N VAL A 297 8.39 20.55 5.35
CA VAL A 297 9.04 19.73 6.38
C VAL A 297 8.48 20.05 7.77
N ASN A 298 8.33 21.34 8.09
CA ASN A 298 7.78 21.77 9.38
C ASN A 298 6.32 21.34 9.58
N ILE A 299 5.48 21.48 8.56
CA ILE A 299 4.09 20.98 8.59
C ILE A 299 4.07 19.46 8.82
N TYR A 300 4.88 18.72 8.07
CA TYR A 300 4.93 17.26 8.16
C TYR A 300 5.41 16.77 9.52
N ALA A 301 6.52 17.32 10.02
CA ALA A 301 7.08 17.00 11.33
C ALA A 301 6.10 17.33 12.46
N ARG A 302 5.42 18.49 12.37
CA ARG A 302 4.37 18.86 13.33
C ARG A 302 3.22 17.86 13.34
N LYS A 303 2.73 17.45 12.17
CA LYS A 303 1.62 16.47 12.08
C LYS A 303 2.01 15.10 12.61
N ILE A 304 3.25 14.66 12.37
CA ILE A 304 3.78 13.43 12.95
C ILE A 304 3.83 13.55 14.48
N ALA A 305 4.37 14.65 15.01
CA ALA A 305 4.47 14.86 16.46
C ALA A 305 3.10 14.92 17.14
N GLU A 306 2.11 15.60 16.55
CA GLU A 306 0.72 15.63 17.02
C GLU A 306 0.13 14.21 17.15
N VAL A 307 0.35 13.35 16.15
CA VAL A 307 -0.12 11.96 16.18
C VAL A 307 0.62 11.12 17.21
N ILE A 308 1.95 11.23 17.29
CA ILE A 308 2.74 10.49 18.29
C ILE A 308 2.29 10.87 19.70
N GLY A 309 2.11 12.16 19.97
CA GLY A 309 1.59 12.64 21.25
C GLY A 309 0.20 12.09 21.54
N GLY A 310 -0.71 12.11 20.55
CA GLY A 310 -2.06 11.58 20.69
C GLY A 310 -2.14 10.06 20.92
N TYR A 311 -1.19 9.29 20.39
CA TYR A 311 -1.12 7.83 20.61
C TYR A 311 -0.37 7.43 21.86
N TYR A 312 0.40 8.34 22.45
CA TYR A 312 1.11 8.11 23.70
C TYR A 312 0.21 8.28 24.93
N VAL A 313 -0.72 9.24 24.89
CA VAL A 313 -1.71 9.55 25.94
C VAL A 313 -2.84 8.54 25.91
#